data_AF-A0A9D3SU91-F1
#
_entry.id   AF-A0A9D3SU91-F1
#
_cell.length_a   1.000
_cell.length_b   1.000
_cell.length_c   1.000
_cell.angle_alpha   90.00
_cell.angle_beta   90.00
_cell.angle_gamma   90.00
#
_symmetry.space_group_name_H-M   'P 1'
#
loop_
_entity.id
_entity.type
_entity.pdbx_description
1 polymer ?
#
loop_
_entity_poly.entity_id
_entity_poly.type
_entity_poly.pdbx_seq_one_letter_code
_entity_poly.pdbx_strand_id
1 'polypeptide(L)'
;MSAHALRKSVRGRGFGNHAGKEVAMMGKNSQNKASKLSHQQTEVQNPSKKLKKNTMKPHLEDHLQQIPFQLRRIMKSKEKMNIGSSKLKKIMRAYKSKAQTEICEQEQIKVPHFRRGKKESERAYLRRMSQETQHVLFLTKNQPERDPEQMLEEKPKTSNKNLKKKKYNKAKLLHKKKVKQQEDVERKIFTDKVQFGEVAMAPPLLNVKPKKAPVKPQRASNSLLLSSILGHTDVSTAKPSMARQKIIEGEHKRVVQAYRQLKRKKSEKLQKERMNKLLNPQ
;
A
#
# COMPACT_ATOMS: atom_id res chain seq x y z
N MET A 1 9.10 -19.99 -54.49
CA MET A 1 10.10 -20.74 -55.28
C MET A 1 10.98 -19.73 -55.99
N SER A 2 12.27 -19.70 -55.65
CA SER A 2 13.41 -18.96 -56.23
C SER A 2 14.35 -18.64 -55.07
N ALA A 3 15.67 -18.69 -55.15
CA ALA A 3 16.63 -19.28 -56.07
C ALA A 3 17.98 -19.22 -55.33
N HIS A 4 18.85 -20.18 -55.62
CA HIS A 4 20.32 -20.11 -55.62
C HIS A 4 21.12 -19.56 -54.42
N ALA A 5 21.93 -20.47 -53.87
CA ALA A 5 23.12 -20.20 -53.08
C ALA A 5 24.26 -19.60 -53.94
N LEU A 6 25.11 -18.77 -53.31
CA LEU A 6 26.52 -18.64 -53.67
C LEU A 6 27.34 -18.13 -52.46
N ARG A 7 28.37 -18.89 -52.08
CA ARG A 7 29.49 -18.45 -51.22
C ARG A 7 30.56 -17.82 -52.10
N LYS A 8 31.25 -16.77 -51.64
CA LYS A 8 32.72 -16.74 -51.48
C LYS A 8 33.23 -15.42 -50.88
N SER A 9 34.25 -15.60 -50.06
CA SER A 9 35.12 -14.65 -49.36
C SER A 9 36.10 -13.97 -50.31
N VAL A 10 36.40 -12.67 -50.09
CA VAL A 10 37.73 -12.08 -50.31
C VAL A 10 37.97 -10.96 -49.28
N ARG A 11 39.16 -10.97 -48.67
CA ARG A 11 39.71 -9.93 -47.77
C ARG A 11 40.35 -8.82 -48.59
N GLY A 12 40.20 -7.56 -48.17
CA GLY A 12 40.96 -6.43 -48.70
C GLY A 12 41.22 -5.40 -47.62
N ARG A 13 42.50 -5.22 -47.27
CA ARG A 13 43.03 -4.20 -46.34
C ARG A 13 43.09 -2.85 -47.06
N GLY A 14 42.79 -1.77 -46.35
CA GLY A 14 43.09 -0.40 -46.76
C GLY A 14 43.26 0.50 -45.54
N PHE A 15 44.52 0.84 -45.25
CA PHE A 15 44.91 1.85 -44.26
C PHE A 15 44.71 3.26 -44.85
N GLY A 16 44.30 4.21 -44.01
CA GLY A 16 44.29 5.64 -44.32
C GLY A 16 44.12 6.45 -43.04
N ASN A 17 45.21 7.04 -42.57
CA ASN A 17 45.33 7.91 -41.39
C ASN A 17 45.10 9.39 -41.75
N HIS A 18 44.95 10.20 -40.70
CA HIS A 18 45.06 11.68 -40.60
C HIS A 18 43.76 12.47 -40.85
N ALA A 19 43.45 13.57 -40.17
CA ALA A 19 43.97 14.26 -38.99
C ALA A 19 42.96 15.38 -38.61
N GLY A 20 42.97 15.82 -37.36
CA GLY A 20 42.20 16.97 -36.84
C GLY A 20 42.05 16.86 -35.32
N LYS A 21 43.09 17.12 -34.52
CA LYS A 21 43.45 18.44 -33.92
C LYS A 21 42.25 19.10 -33.23
N GLU A 22 42.20 19.05 -31.89
CA GLU A 22 42.72 20.05 -30.91
C GLU A 22 41.50 20.86 -30.39
N VAL A 23 41.32 21.28 -29.14
CA VAL A 23 42.22 21.67 -28.05
C VAL A 23 41.51 21.41 -26.72
N ALA A 24 42.21 20.77 -25.78
CA ALA A 24 41.85 20.77 -24.36
C ALA A 24 42.49 22.01 -23.70
N MET A 25 41.69 22.83 -23.03
CA MET A 25 42.17 23.90 -22.16
C MET A 25 42.05 23.47 -20.71
N MET A 26 43.21 23.51 -20.03
CA MET A 26 43.39 23.22 -18.62
C MET A 26 43.24 24.52 -17.82
N GLY A 27 42.45 24.52 -16.75
CA GLY A 27 42.34 25.58 -15.76
C GLY A 27 42.51 24.99 -14.36
N LYS A 28 43.51 25.48 -13.63
CA LYS A 28 44.16 24.87 -12.45
C LYS A 28 43.50 25.25 -11.10
N ASN A 29 43.82 24.44 -10.08
CA ASN A 29 44.07 24.81 -8.66
C ASN A 29 42.84 25.17 -7.78
N SER A 30 42.75 24.88 -6.47
CA SER A 30 43.70 24.42 -5.44
C SER A 30 42.98 23.97 -4.14
N GLN A 31 43.75 23.36 -3.22
CA GLN A 31 43.56 23.23 -1.74
C GLN A 31 42.68 22.04 -1.28
N ASN A 32 43.07 21.09 -0.40
CA ASN A 32 44.18 20.92 0.56
C ASN A 32 44.36 19.39 0.84
N LYS A 33 45.60 18.84 0.86
CA LYS A 33 46.40 18.40 2.05
C LYS A 33 45.59 17.60 3.10
N ALA A 34 45.95 16.42 3.61
CA ALA A 34 47.27 15.83 3.83
C ALA A 34 47.22 14.28 3.92
N SER A 35 48.41 13.70 3.82
CA SER A 35 48.79 12.28 3.76
C SER A 35 48.99 11.61 5.13
N LYS A 36 49.00 10.27 5.06
CA LYS A 36 49.21 9.21 6.08
C LYS A 36 50.51 9.31 6.92
N LEU A 37 50.48 8.74 8.14
CA LEU A 37 51.54 7.98 8.87
C LEU A 37 50.96 7.58 10.26
N SER A 38 50.51 6.35 10.52
CA SER A 38 51.20 5.12 10.97
C SER A 38 51.94 5.16 12.33
N HIS A 39 51.53 4.22 13.20
CA HIS A 39 52.24 3.55 14.30
C HIS A 39 52.55 4.33 15.60
N GLN A 40 51.89 3.91 16.68
CA GLN A 40 52.58 3.21 17.77
C GLN A 40 51.65 2.16 18.40
N GLN A 41 52.21 0.97 18.58
CA GLN A 41 51.65 -0.19 19.24
C GLN A 41 51.76 0.01 20.75
N THR A 42 50.76 -0.47 21.50
CA THR A 42 51.02 -1.27 22.71
C THR A 42 49.95 -2.34 22.75
N GLU A 43 50.43 -3.57 22.62
CA GLU A 43 49.71 -4.82 22.77
C GLU A 43 49.03 -4.90 24.15
N VAL A 44 47.84 -5.49 24.23
CA VAL A 44 47.54 -6.64 25.11
C VAL A 44 46.22 -7.27 24.62
N GLN A 45 46.37 -8.45 24.00
CA GLN A 45 45.46 -9.60 24.00
C GLN A 45 44.01 -9.43 23.50
N ASN A 46 43.78 -9.92 22.28
CA ASN A 46 42.55 -10.68 21.99
C ASN A 46 42.74 -12.12 22.51
N PRO A 47 41.67 -12.76 23.01
CA PRO A 47 41.06 -13.74 22.13
C PRO A 47 39.53 -13.59 22.08
N SER A 48 39.06 -13.25 20.88
CA SER A 48 37.97 -13.93 20.18
C SER A 48 36.93 -14.64 21.05
N LYS A 49 36.10 -13.88 21.76
CA LYS A 49 34.73 -14.29 22.06
C LYS A 49 33.84 -13.57 21.05
N LYS A 50 33.55 -14.24 19.94
CA LYS A 50 32.37 -13.92 19.13
C LYS A 50 31.17 -14.10 20.04
N LEU A 51 30.82 -13.05 20.78
CA LEU A 51 29.47 -12.87 21.30
C LEU A 51 28.59 -12.99 20.06
N LYS A 52 27.89 -14.13 19.97
CA LYS A 52 26.74 -14.27 19.09
C LYS A 52 25.82 -13.15 19.53
N LYS A 53 25.92 -12.02 18.83
CA LYS A 53 24.91 -10.96 18.88
C LYS A 53 23.71 -11.68 18.31
N ASN A 54 22.92 -12.28 19.21
CA ASN A 54 21.57 -12.70 18.92
C ASN A 54 20.90 -11.40 18.51
N THR A 55 20.96 -11.10 17.21
CA THR A 55 20.01 -10.23 16.57
C THR A 55 18.72 -10.99 16.66
N MET A 56 18.11 -11.00 17.85
CA MET A 56 16.68 -11.00 18.00
C MET A 56 16.27 -9.80 17.15
N LYS A 57 16.01 -10.05 15.87
CA LYS A 57 15.36 -9.06 15.02
C LYS A 57 14.11 -8.73 15.81
N PRO A 58 14.00 -7.52 16.37
CA PRO A 58 12.87 -7.23 17.21
C PRO A 58 11.63 -7.52 16.38
N HIS A 59 10.64 -8.15 17.00
CA HIS A 59 9.40 -8.53 16.37
C HIS A 59 8.85 -7.29 15.66
N LEU A 60 8.97 -7.24 14.32
CA LEU A 60 8.73 -6.03 13.53
C LEU A 60 7.28 -5.54 13.71
N GLU A 61 6.39 -6.47 14.01
CA GLU A 61 4.98 -6.25 14.36
C GLU A 61 4.78 -5.45 15.65
N ASP A 62 5.69 -5.51 16.64
CA ASP A 62 5.54 -4.81 17.93
C ASP A 62 5.86 -3.32 17.81
N HIS A 63 6.91 -2.95 17.06
CA HIS A 63 7.24 -1.55 16.84
C HIS A 63 6.17 -0.81 16.06
N LEU A 64 5.51 -1.48 15.10
CA LEU A 64 4.39 -0.89 14.38
C LEU A 64 3.18 -0.65 15.26
N GLN A 65 3.01 -1.41 16.36
CA GLN A 65 1.91 -1.25 17.29
C GLN A 65 2.00 0.02 18.15
N GLN A 66 3.21 0.50 18.41
CA GLN A 66 3.47 1.76 19.15
C GLN A 66 3.22 3.01 18.29
N ILE A 67 3.35 2.89 16.96
CA ILE A 67 3.10 3.99 16.03
C ILE A 67 1.59 4.24 15.91
N PRO A 68 1.14 5.51 15.84
CA PRO A 68 -0.25 5.86 15.55
C PRO A 68 -0.79 5.05 14.35
N PHE A 69 -1.95 4.41 14.52
CA PHE A 69 -2.71 3.70 13.52
C PHE A 69 -2.82 4.47 12.19
N GLN A 70 -3.11 5.78 12.19
CA GLN A 70 -3.18 6.53 10.93
C GLN A 70 -1.83 6.56 10.20
N LEU A 71 -0.73 6.82 10.91
CA LEU A 71 0.62 6.79 10.34
C LEU A 71 1.01 5.38 9.90
N ARG A 72 0.72 4.37 10.73
CA ARG A 72 0.90 2.94 10.42
C ARG A 72 0.19 2.54 9.13
N ARG A 73 -1.04 3.02 8.93
CA ARG A 73 -1.83 2.79 7.72
C ARG A 73 -1.19 3.43 6.49
N ILE A 74 -0.70 4.67 6.60
CA ILE A 74 0.00 5.38 5.51
C ILE A 74 1.29 4.65 5.15
N MET A 75 2.12 4.29 6.15
CA MET A 75 3.37 3.56 5.94
C MET A 75 3.12 2.22 5.24
N LYS A 76 2.15 1.43 5.72
CA LYS A 76 1.75 0.17 5.06
C LYS A 76 1.25 0.38 3.63
N SER A 77 0.57 1.49 3.34
CA SER A 77 0.13 1.83 1.98
C SER A 77 1.32 2.17 1.09
N LYS A 78 2.25 2.99 1.57
CA LYS A 78 3.49 3.35 0.86
C LYS A 78 4.34 2.13 0.56
N GLU A 79 4.50 1.24 1.53
CA GLU A 79 5.22 -0.02 1.36
C GLU A 79 4.58 -0.90 0.27
N LYS A 80 3.24 -1.03 0.27
CA LYS A 80 2.52 -1.74 -0.79
C LYS A 80 2.72 -1.12 -2.17
N MET A 81 2.74 0.20 -2.27
CA MET A 81 3.01 0.89 -3.53
C MET A 81 4.46 0.65 -4.00
N ASN A 82 5.42 0.70 -3.07
CA ASN A 82 6.84 0.47 -3.36
C ASN A 82 7.13 -0.97 -3.82
N ILE A 83 6.47 -1.97 -3.24
CA ILE A 83 6.64 -3.38 -3.61
C ILE A 83 6.06 -3.64 -5.01
N GLY A 84 4.99 -2.94 -5.39
CA GLY A 84 4.31 -3.14 -6.67
C GLY A 84 3.39 -4.36 -6.71
N SER A 85 2.38 -4.31 -7.58
CA SER A 85 1.26 -5.27 -7.60
C SER A 85 1.68 -6.71 -7.91
N SER A 86 2.71 -6.90 -8.75
CA SER A 86 3.22 -8.21 -9.16
C SER A 86 3.95 -8.93 -8.01
N LYS A 87 4.86 -8.24 -7.33
CA LYS A 87 5.60 -8.79 -6.18
C LYS A 87 4.66 -9.04 -5.00
N LEU A 88 3.70 -8.14 -4.73
CA LEU A 88 2.68 -8.36 -3.70
C LEU A 88 1.86 -9.63 -3.96
N LYS A 89 1.41 -9.87 -5.20
CA LYS A 89 0.68 -11.11 -5.55
C LYS A 89 1.55 -12.35 -5.32
N LYS A 90 2.85 -12.29 -5.62
CA LYS A 90 3.80 -13.39 -5.40
C LYS A 90 3.96 -13.71 -3.91
N ILE A 91 4.14 -12.68 -3.09
CA ILE A 91 4.23 -12.81 -1.62
C ILE A 91 2.92 -13.40 -1.05
N MET A 92 1.76 -12.88 -1.48
CA MET A 92 0.46 -13.40 -1.01
C MET A 92 0.21 -14.85 -1.44
N ARG A 93 0.65 -15.26 -2.64
CA ARG A 93 0.55 -16.67 -3.07
C ARG A 93 1.44 -17.57 -2.21
N ALA A 94 2.68 -17.17 -1.96
CA ALA A 94 3.60 -17.93 -1.11
C ALA A 94 3.08 -18.06 0.33
N TYR A 95 2.42 -17.03 0.86
CA TYR A 95 1.81 -17.09 2.19
C TYR A 95 0.58 -18.00 2.22
N LYS A 96 -0.26 -17.95 1.18
CA LYS A 96 -1.43 -18.85 1.05
C LYS A 96 -1.04 -20.30 0.87
N SER A 97 -0.01 -20.59 0.08
CA SER A 97 0.49 -21.96 -0.10
C SER A 97 1.04 -22.50 1.21
N LYS A 98 1.77 -21.69 1.98
CA LYS A 98 2.27 -22.07 3.32
C LYS A 98 1.13 -22.33 4.32
N ALA A 99 0.14 -21.43 4.39
CA ALA A 99 -1.01 -21.62 5.27
C ALA A 99 -1.85 -22.84 4.87
N GLN A 100 -2.01 -23.12 3.57
CA GLN A 100 -2.71 -24.33 3.11
C GLN A 100 -1.93 -25.61 3.38
N THR A 101 -0.60 -25.61 3.23
CA THR A 101 0.22 -26.77 3.60
C THR A 101 0.16 -26.99 5.11
N GLU A 102 0.26 -25.93 5.92
CA GLU A 102 0.18 -26.04 7.38
C GLU A 102 -1.18 -26.57 7.86
N ILE A 103 -2.30 -26.12 7.28
CA ILE A 103 -3.64 -26.60 7.63
C ILE A 103 -3.88 -28.04 7.14
N CYS A 104 -3.46 -28.37 5.91
CA CYS A 104 -3.62 -29.72 5.35
C CYS A 104 -2.76 -30.76 6.08
N GLU A 105 -1.54 -30.39 6.49
CA GLU A 105 -0.67 -31.25 7.30
C GLU A 105 -1.14 -31.40 8.75
N GLN A 106 -1.92 -30.45 9.28
CA GLN A 106 -2.51 -30.52 10.62
C GLN A 106 -3.77 -31.40 10.67
N GLU A 107 -4.54 -31.46 9.58
CA GLU A 107 -5.79 -32.23 9.53
C GLU A 107 -5.61 -33.70 9.13
N GLN A 108 -4.57 -34.02 8.36
CA GLN A 108 -4.31 -35.39 7.89
C GLN A 108 -3.12 -36.02 8.62
N ILE A 109 -3.42 -36.94 9.55
CA ILE A 109 -2.40 -37.70 10.27
C ILE A 109 -1.60 -38.53 9.26
N LYS A 110 -0.29 -38.24 9.17
CA LYS A 110 0.62 -38.95 8.26
C LYS A 110 0.76 -40.40 8.74
N VAL A 111 0.33 -41.37 7.93
CA VAL A 111 0.49 -42.79 8.23
C VAL A 111 1.93 -43.22 7.93
N PRO A 112 2.75 -43.57 8.93
CA PRO A 112 4.14 -43.97 8.69
C PRO A 112 4.20 -45.33 7.99
N HIS A 113 5.02 -45.45 6.94
CA HIS A 113 5.33 -46.76 6.38
C HIS A 113 6.47 -47.40 7.18
N PHE A 114 6.14 -48.41 7.99
CA PHE A 114 7.14 -49.13 8.77
C PHE A 114 7.85 -50.16 7.88
N ARG A 115 9.14 -49.91 7.62
CA ARG A 115 10.09 -50.89 7.10
C ARG A 115 11.36 -50.82 7.94
N ARG A 116 11.96 -51.98 8.25
CA ARG A 116 13.22 -52.06 8.98
C ARG A 116 14.35 -51.51 8.11
N GLY A 117 15.16 -50.61 8.66
CA GLY A 117 16.32 -50.06 7.97
C GLY A 117 17.44 -51.10 7.81
N LYS A 118 18.26 -50.98 6.76
CA LYS A 118 19.37 -51.92 6.46
C LYS A 118 20.40 -52.04 7.60
N LYS A 119 20.57 -50.99 8.41
CA LYS A 119 21.51 -50.92 9.54
C LYS A 119 20.80 -50.93 10.90
N GLU A 120 19.48 -51.14 10.90
CA GLU A 120 18.66 -51.10 12.12
C GLU A 120 18.61 -52.50 12.75
N SER A 121 18.87 -52.59 14.05
CA SER A 121 18.63 -53.82 14.80
C SER A 121 17.13 -54.04 14.96
N GLU A 122 16.71 -55.29 15.12
CA GLU A 122 15.29 -55.64 15.27
C GLU A 122 14.64 -54.91 16.46
N ARG A 123 15.36 -54.87 17.59
CA ARG A 123 14.89 -54.19 18.79
C ARG A 123 14.73 -52.68 18.61
N ALA A 124 15.60 -52.05 17.82
CA ALA A 124 15.49 -50.63 17.49
C ALA A 124 14.27 -50.36 16.59
N TYR A 125 14.03 -51.24 15.60
CA TYR A 125 12.86 -51.18 14.72
C TYR A 125 11.55 -51.28 15.51
N LEU A 126 11.43 -52.28 16.38
CA LEU A 126 10.24 -52.46 17.21
C LEU A 126 9.99 -51.24 18.10
N ARG A 127 11.05 -50.68 18.71
CA ARG A 127 10.93 -49.47 19.54
C ARG A 127 10.43 -48.27 18.73
N ARG A 128 10.98 -48.03 17.53
CA ARG A 128 10.55 -46.96 16.62
C ARG A 128 9.10 -47.15 16.19
N MET A 129 8.74 -48.36 15.81
CA MET A 129 7.38 -48.72 15.43
C MET A 129 6.40 -48.47 16.58
N SER A 130 6.71 -48.93 17.80
CA SER A 130 5.85 -48.73 18.98
C SER A 130 5.67 -47.25 19.32
N GLN A 131 6.72 -46.44 19.26
CA GLN A 131 6.66 -45.01 19.55
C GLN A 131 5.79 -44.25 18.54
N GLU A 132 6.00 -44.49 17.25
CA GLU A 132 5.22 -43.87 16.19
C GLU A 132 3.75 -44.32 16.22
N THR A 133 3.51 -45.59 16.54
CA THR A 133 2.13 -46.11 16.70
C THR A 133 1.40 -45.44 17.85
N GLN A 134 2.07 -45.27 19.00
CA GLN A 134 1.53 -44.52 20.14
C GLN A 134 1.27 -43.05 19.77
N HIS A 135 2.17 -42.44 18.99
CA HIS A 135 2.03 -41.05 18.56
C HIS A 135 0.85 -40.87 17.60
N VAL A 136 0.72 -41.70 16.57
CA VAL A 136 -0.42 -41.69 15.64
C VAL A 136 -1.73 -41.95 16.39
N LEU A 137 -1.76 -42.93 17.29
CA LEU A 137 -2.94 -43.21 18.11
C LEU A 137 -3.35 -42.00 18.96
N PHE A 138 -2.38 -41.31 19.55
CA PHE A 138 -2.62 -40.07 20.31
C PHE A 138 -3.20 -38.97 19.41
N LEU A 139 -2.63 -38.76 18.21
CA LEU A 139 -3.14 -37.78 17.26
C LEU A 139 -4.58 -38.10 16.82
N THR A 140 -4.89 -39.38 16.58
CA THR A 140 -6.22 -39.84 16.16
C THR A 140 -7.27 -39.64 17.24
N LYS A 141 -6.97 -39.95 18.50
CA LYS A 141 -7.90 -39.78 19.63
C LYS A 141 -8.37 -38.33 19.83
N ASN A 142 -7.57 -37.37 19.37
CA ASN A 142 -7.86 -35.94 19.48
C ASN A 142 -8.53 -35.35 18.23
N GLN A 143 -8.80 -36.15 17.18
CA GLN A 143 -9.54 -35.69 16.02
C GLN A 143 -11.05 -35.77 16.28
N PRO A 144 -11.85 -34.80 15.83
CA PRO A 144 -13.30 -34.93 15.84
C PRO A 144 -13.73 -36.12 14.96
N GLU A 145 -14.79 -36.81 15.36
CA GLU A 145 -15.40 -37.89 14.58
C GLU A 145 -15.77 -37.35 13.19
N ARG A 146 -15.26 -38.01 12.15
CA ARG A 146 -15.49 -37.63 10.77
C ARG A 146 -16.55 -38.56 10.21
N ASP A 147 -17.67 -37.99 9.79
CA ASP A 147 -18.69 -38.64 8.98
C ASP A 147 -18.43 -38.34 7.50
N PRO A 148 -17.59 -39.14 6.81
CA PRO A 148 -17.25 -38.88 5.41
C PRO A 148 -18.49 -38.94 4.49
N GLU A 149 -19.56 -39.62 4.92
CA GLU A 149 -20.79 -39.81 4.15
C GLU A 149 -21.69 -38.56 4.13
N GLN A 150 -21.68 -37.73 5.19
CA GLN A 150 -22.47 -36.49 5.24
C GLN A 150 -21.93 -35.36 4.36
N MET A 151 -20.64 -35.38 4.01
CA MET A 151 -20.00 -34.34 3.19
C MET A 151 -20.29 -34.44 1.68
N LEU A 152 -20.87 -35.56 1.21
CA LEU A 152 -21.14 -35.74 -0.22
C LEU A 152 -22.41 -35.02 -0.69
N GLU A 153 -23.37 -34.75 0.20
CA GLU A 153 -24.70 -34.27 -0.19
C GLU A 153 -24.83 -32.75 -0.32
N GLU A 154 -24.01 -31.95 0.36
CA GLU A 154 -24.16 -30.50 0.33
C GLU A 154 -23.24 -29.82 -0.71
N LYS A 155 -23.46 -30.10 -2.00
CA LYS A 155 -23.08 -29.16 -3.06
C LYS A 155 -24.27 -28.26 -3.40
N PRO A 156 -24.39 -27.07 -2.79
CA PRO A 156 -25.46 -26.14 -3.14
C PRO A 156 -25.26 -25.65 -4.58
N LYS A 157 -26.20 -26.03 -5.45
CA LYS A 157 -26.31 -25.62 -6.87
C LYS A 157 -26.78 -24.17 -7.07
N THR A 158 -26.83 -23.35 -6.02
CA THR A 158 -27.25 -21.95 -6.13
C THR A 158 -26.04 -21.04 -6.34
N SER A 159 -26.13 -20.15 -7.34
CA SER A 159 -25.03 -19.32 -7.87
C SER A 159 -24.00 -18.85 -6.82
N ASN A 160 -22.91 -19.60 -6.72
CA ASN A 160 -21.77 -19.36 -5.83
C ASN A 160 -21.26 -17.90 -5.83
N LYS A 161 -21.50 -17.16 -6.92
CA LYS A 161 -21.11 -15.75 -7.10
C LYS A 161 -21.83 -14.80 -6.13
N ASN A 162 -23.12 -15.01 -5.85
CA ASN A 162 -23.89 -14.10 -4.98
C ASN A 162 -23.55 -14.30 -3.50
N LEU A 163 -23.38 -15.55 -3.06
CA LEU A 163 -22.91 -15.87 -1.72
C LEU A 163 -21.47 -15.36 -1.48
N LYS A 164 -20.58 -15.52 -2.45
CA LYS A 164 -19.21 -14.96 -2.39
C LYS A 164 -19.22 -13.43 -2.31
N LYS A 165 -20.07 -12.74 -3.10
CA LYS A 165 -20.26 -11.28 -3.03
C LYS A 165 -20.80 -10.84 -1.67
N LYS A 166 -21.79 -11.54 -1.11
CA LYS A 166 -22.36 -11.24 0.22
C LYS A 166 -21.31 -11.40 1.32
N LYS A 167 -20.53 -12.49 1.29
CA LYS A 167 -19.41 -12.73 2.23
C LYS A 167 -18.32 -11.65 2.11
N TYR A 168 -17.92 -11.29 0.89
CA TYR A 168 -16.94 -10.22 0.65
C TYR A 168 -17.43 -8.85 1.16
N ASN A 169 -18.68 -8.50 0.89
CA ASN A 169 -19.27 -7.24 1.36
C ASN A 169 -19.35 -7.20 2.90
N LYS A 170 -19.72 -8.31 3.54
CA LYS A 170 -19.71 -8.42 5.01
C LYS A 170 -18.29 -8.24 5.57
N ALA A 171 -17.29 -8.91 5.01
CA ALA A 171 -15.90 -8.77 5.43
C ALA A 171 -15.38 -7.32 5.25
N LYS A 172 -15.71 -6.68 4.13
CA LYS A 172 -15.37 -5.27 3.87
C LYS A 172 -16.02 -4.34 4.89
N LEU A 173 -17.28 -4.58 5.26
CA LEU A 173 -17.98 -3.79 6.25
C LEU A 173 -17.34 -3.94 7.64
N LEU A 174 -17.01 -5.17 8.05
CA LEU A 174 -16.32 -5.43 9.32
C LEU A 174 -14.95 -4.74 9.38
N HIS A 175 -14.17 -4.82 8.29
CA HIS A 175 -12.90 -4.11 8.20
C HIS A 175 -13.07 -2.60 8.35
N LYS A 176 -14.06 -2.00 7.66
CA LYS A 176 -14.37 -0.57 7.80
C LYS A 176 -14.74 -0.19 9.23
N LYS A 177 -15.52 -1.02 9.93
CA LYS A 177 -15.89 -0.78 11.33
C LYS A 177 -14.66 -0.79 12.25
N LYS A 178 -13.77 -1.78 12.10
CA LYS A 178 -12.52 -1.86 12.88
C LYS A 178 -11.61 -0.65 12.65
N VAL A 179 -11.46 -0.22 11.39
CA VAL A 179 -10.70 0.98 11.04
C VAL A 179 -11.28 2.23 11.71
N LYS A 180 -12.60 2.43 11.63
CA LYS A 180 -13.26 3.57 12.29
C LYS A 180 -13.07 3.55 13.81
N GLN A 181 -13.24 2.39 14.44
CA GLN A 181 -13.03 2.25 15.87
C GLN A 181 -11.61 2.65 16.28
N GLN A 182 -10.60 2.22 15.51
CA GLN A 182 -9.21 2.62 15.75
C GLN A 182 -9.00 4.12 15.54
N GLU A 183 -9.54 4.71 14.46
CA GLU A 183 -9.49 6.15 14.21
C GLU A 183 -10.16 6.95 15.32
N ASP A 184 -11.26 6.46 15.90
CA ASP A 184 -11.96 7.13 17.00
C ASP A 184 -11.19 7.04 18.31
N VAL A 185 -10.55 5.91 18.60
CA VAL A 185 -9.64 5.74 19.74
C VAL A 185 -8.44 6.68 19.61
N GLU A 186 -7.82 6.72 18.44
CA GLU A 186 -6.71 7.65 18.19
C GLU A 186 -7.13 9.10 18.34
N ARG A 187 -8.26 9.49 17.74
CA ARG A 187 -8.77 10.85 17.88
C ARG A 187 -8.93 11.21 19.35
N LYS A 188 -9.45 10.31 20.18
CA LYS A 188 -9.57 10.57 21.62
C LYS A 188 -8.22 10.72 22.32
N ILE A 189 -7.19 9.96 21.92
CA ILE A 189 -5.85 10.01 22.50
C ILE A 189 -5.11 11.31 22.11
N PHE A 190 -5.27 11.75 20.85
CA PHE A 190 -4.57 12.92 20.30
C PHE A 190 -5.40 14.21 20.31
N THR A 191 -6.61 14.19 20.88
CA THR A 191 -7.38 15.42 21.11
C THR A 191 -7.02 15.94 22.48
N ASP A 192 -6.23 17.00 22.52
CA ASP A 192 -5.90 17.68 23.76
C ASP A 192 -7.07 18.57 24.20
N LYS A 193 -7.50 18.45 25.46
CA LYS A 193 -8.61 19.23 25.99
C LYS A 193 -8.07 20.52 26.59
N VAL A 194 -7.87 21.52 25.75
CA VAL A 194 -7.44 22.85 26.21
C VAL A 194 -8.67 23.64 26.68
N GLN A 195 -8.59 24.23 27.87
CA GLN A 195 -9.68 25.05 28.40
C GLN A 195 -9.80 26.34 27.59
N PHE A 196 -11.04 26.77 27.32
CA PHE A 196 -11.32 27.99 26.56
C PHE A 196 -10.84 29.20 27.37
N GLY A 197 -9.73 29.81 26.96
CA GLY A 197 -9.05 30.89 27.70
C GLY A 197 -7.52 30.80 27.67
N GLU A 198 -6.96 29.59 27.48
CA GLU A 198 -5.51 29.38 27.36
C GLU A 198 -5.02 29.44 25.90
N VAL A 199 -5.91 29.13 24.94
CA VAL A 199 -5.62 29.30 23.51
C VAL A 199 -5.79 30.76 23.15
N ALA A 200 -4.69 31.44 22.86
CA ALA A 200 -4.72 32.77 22.26
C ALA A 200 -5.50 32.70 20.93
N MET A 201 -6.75 33.20 20.92
CA MET A 201 -7.65 33.18 19.76
C MET A 201 -7.15 34.03 18.60
N ALA A 202 -6.25 34.97 18.89
CA ALA A 202 -5.49 35.73 17.93
C ALA A 202 -4.01 35.67 18.33
N PRO A 203 -3.07 35.64 17.37
CA PRO A 203 -1.67 35.83 17.71
C PRO A 203 -1.51 37.15 18.49
N PRO A 204 -0.58 37.22 19.46
CA PRO A 204 -0.37 38.44 20.22
C PRO A 204 -0.10 39.60 19.26
N LEU A 205 -0.86 40.68 19.43
CA LEU A 205 -0.70 41.88 18.63
C LEU A 205 0.62 42.53 19.02
N LEU A 206 1.55 42.55 18.06
CA LEU A 206 2.87 43.16 18.23
C LEU A 206 2.71 44.68 18.12
N ASN A 207 2.31 45.32 19.22
CA ASN A 207 2.08 46.76 19.31
C ASN A 207 3.39 47.59 19.34
N VAL A 208 4.52 46.98 19.00
CA VAL A 208 5.81 47.68 18.93
C VAL A 208 5.84 48.52 17.67
N LYS A 209 5.89 49.85 17.82
CA LYS A 209 6.11 50.75 16.68
C LYS A 209 7.47 50.41 16.06
N PRO A 210 7.56 50.07 14.77
CA PRO A 210 8.84 49.89 14.11
C PRO A 210 9.60 51.22 14.17
N LYS A 211 10.72 51.26 14.92
CA LYS A 211 11.44 52.51 15.23
C LYS A 211 11.93 53.29 14.00
N LYS A 212 11.93 52.72 12.78
CA LYS A 212 12.58 53.31 11.59
C LYS A 212 11.95 52.96 10.22
N ALA A 213 10.63 53.05 10.04
CA ALA A 213 10.03 52.91 8.70
C ALA A 213 9.53 54.27 8.17
N PRO A 214 10.06 54.82 7.06
CA PRO A 214 9.51 56.01 6.44
C PRO A 214 8.15 55.69 5.80
N VAL A 215 7.12 56.45 6.19
CA VAL A 215 5.78 56.37 5.60
C VAL A 215 5.83 57.02 4.22
N LYS A 216 5.83 56.20 3.15
CA LYS A 216 5.59 56.70 1.79
C LYS A 216 4.08 56.86 1.57
N PRO A 217 3.59 57.98 1.00
CA PRO A 217 2.19 58.14 0.70
C PRO A 217 1.76 57.17 -0.41
N GLN A 218 0.67 56.49 -0.10
CA GLN A 218 -0.15 55.58 -0.90
C GLN A 218 -0.38 56.05 -2.35
N ARG A 219 -0.04 55.20 -3.34
CA ARG A 219 -0.76 54.99 -4.61
C ARG A 219 -0.03 53.97 -5.50
N ALA A 220 -0.32 52.70 -5.27
CA ALA A 220 -0.40 51.73 -6.36
C ALA A 220 -1.73 51.02 -6.14
N SER A 221 -2.61 51.04 -7.13
CA SER A 221 -3.87 50.31 -7.10
C SER A 221 -3.58 48.84 -6.77
N ASN A 222 -4.21 48.33 -5.70
CA ASN A 222 -4.01 46.97 -5.17
C ASN A 222 -4.49 45.83 -6.10
N SER A 223 -4.53 46.05 -7.42
CA SER A 223 -4.83 45.00 -8.37
C SER A 223 -3.60 44.11 -8.53
N LEU A 224 -3.73 42.83 -8.20
CA LEU A 224 -2.70 41.84 -8.47
C LEU A 224 -2.35 41.86 -9.97
N LEU A 225 -1.07 41.80 -10.33
CA LEU A 225 -0.61 41.76 -11.74
C LEU A 225 -1.39 40.72 -12.58
N LEU A 226 -1.70 39.57 -11.96
CA LEU A 226 -2.46 38.47 -12.56
C LEU A 226 -3.90 38.86 -12.96
N SER A 227 -4.57 39.74 -12.21
CA SER A 227 -5.93 40.19 -12.57
C SER A 227 -5.91 41.08 -13.82
N SER A 228 -4.84 41.88 -13.99
CA SER A 228 -4.59 42.64 -15.21
C SER A 228 -4.28 41.75 -16.41
N ILE A 229 -3.55 40.64 -16.22
CA ILE A 229 -3.18 39.73 -17.32
C ILE A 229 -4.38 38.88 -17.75
N LEU A 230 -5.20 38.43 -16.80
CA LEU A 230 -6.30 37.51 -17.07
C LEU A 230 -7.60 38.25 -17.43
N GLY A 231 -7.63 39.59 -17.34
CA GLY A 231 -8.82 40.39 -17.65
C GLY A 231 -9.98 40.20 -16.68
N HIS A 232 -9.74 39.55 -15.53
CA HIS A 232 -10.73 39.43 -14.48
C HIS A 232 -10.60 40.64 -13.58
N THR A 233 -11.56 41.55 -13.64
CA THR A 233 -11.77 42.51 -12.57
C THR A 233 -12.11 41.76 -11.29
N ASP A 234 -11.66 42.26 -10.14
CA ASP A 234 -12.02 41.69 -8.84
C ASP A 234 -13.55 41.55 -8.81
N VAL A 235 -14.03 40.30 -8.74
CA VAL A 235 -15.47 40.02 -8.69
C VAL A 235 -15.98 40.75 -7.45
N SER A 236 -16.65 41.87 -7.69
CA SER A 236 -17.19 42.71 -6.64
C SER A 236 -17.97 41.83 -5.67
N THR A 237 -17.57 41.87 -4.40
CA THR A 237 -18.30 41.23 -3.30
C THR A 237 -19.66 41.91 -3.06
N ALA A 238 -19.99 42.94 -3.84
CA ALA A 238 -21.29 43.58 -3.85
C ALA A 238 -22.39 42.63 -4.36
N LYS A 239 -23.56 42.75 -3.73
CA LYS A 239 -24.76 42.01 -4.13
C LYS A 239 -25.07 42.30 -5.62
N PRO A 240 -25.35 41.28 -6.44
CA PRO A 240 -25.67 41.48 -7.85
C PRO A 240 -26.94 42.33 -8.00
N SER A 241 -27.01 43.15 -9.06
CA SER A 241 -28.19 43.98 -9.35
C SER A 241 -29.47 43.13 -9.46
N MET A 242 -30.63 43.71 -9.15
CA MET A 242 -31.93 43.02 -9.23
C MET A 242 -32.18 42.36 -10.59
N ALA A 243 -31.76 42.99 -11.69
CA ALA A 243 -31.85 42.43 -13.03
C ALA A 243 -30.99 41.17 -13.18
N ARG A 244 -29.76 41.19 -12.67
CA ARG A 244 -28.85 40.05 -12.71
C ARG A 244 -29.34 38.90 -11.81
N GLN A 245 -29.93 39.22 -10.66
CA GLN A 245 -30.56 38.21 -9.80
C GLN A 245 -31.69 37.50 -10.53
N LYS A 246 -32.58 38.23 -11.22
CA LYS A 246 -33.67 37.64 -12.02
C LYS A 246 -33.16 36.68 -13.12
N ILE A 247 -32.04 37.02 -13.77
CA ILE A 247 -31.41 36.15 -14.78
C ILE A 247 -30.92 34.85 -14.13
N ILE A 248 -30.14 34.96 -13.05
CA ILE A 248 -29.57 33.82 -12.32
C ILE A 248 -30.68 32.91 -11.76
N GLU A 249 -31.74 33.49 -11.18
CA GLU A 249 -32.89 32.73 -10.70
C GLU A 249 -33.66 32.03 -11.82
N GLY A 250 -33.77 32.68 -12.98
CA GLY A 250 -34.35 32.10 -14.19
C GLY A 250 -33.58 30.87 -14.67
N GLU A 251 -32.26 30.97 -14.72
CA GLU A 251 -31.37 29.85 -15.03
C GLU A 251 -31.48 28.73 -14.00
N HIS A 252 -31.50 29.09 -12.71
CA HIS A 252 -31.65 28.13 -11.61
C HIS A 252 -32.95 27.33 -11.74
N LYS A 253 -34.07 28.00 -12.03
CA LYS A 253 -35.37 27.33 -12.26
C LYS A 253 -35.31 26.35 -13.44
N ARG A 254 -34.68 26.73 -14.56
CA ARG A 254 -34.51 25.84 -15.73
C ARG A 254 -33.68 24.60 -15.38
N VAL A 255 -32.56 24.77 -14.70
CA VAL A 255 -31.68 23.66 -14.29
C VAL A 255 -32.41 22.71 -13.34
N VAL A 256 -33.13 23.24 -12.36
CA VAL A 256 -33.90 22.43 -11.41
C VAL A 256 -35.01 21.64 -12.12
N GLN A 257 -35.71 22.25 -13.08
CA GLN A 257 -36.72 21.54 -13.88
C GLN A 257 -36.10 20.42 -14.72
N ALA A 258 -35.00 20.69 -15.42
CA ALA A 258 -34.28 19.69 -16.21
C ALA A 258 -33.81 18.52 -15.31
N TYR A 259 -33.26 18.82 -14.13
CA TYR A 259 -32.86 17.80 -13.16
C TYR A 259 -34.04 16.95 -12.67
N ARG A 260 -35.19 17.57 -12.37
CA ARG A 260 -36.41 16.85 -11.96
C ARG A 260 -36.90 15.91 -13.07
N GLN A 261 -36.89 16.35 -14.32
CA GLN A 261 -37.26 15.51 -15.47
C GLN A 261 -36.29 14.33 -15.65
N LEU A 262 -34.98 14.58 -15.57
CA LEU A 262 -33.97 13.53 -15.62
C LEU A 262 -34.18 12.48 -14.53
N LYS A 263 -34.49 12.93 -13.31
CA LYS A 263 -34.77 12.05 -12.17
C LYS A 263 -36.00 11.17 -12.41
N ARG A 264 -37.10 11.73 -12.96
CA ARG A 264 -38.32 10.98 -13.32
C ARG A 264 -38.04 9.90 -14.35
N LYS A 265 -37.34 10.25 -15.45
CA LYS A 265 -36.93 9.28 -16.49
C LYS A 265 -36.09 8.15 -15.91
N LYS A 266 -35.18 8.46 -14.98
CA LYS A 266 -34.35 7.44 -14.30
C LYS A 266 -35.18 6.49 -13.42
N SER A 267 -36.17 7.01 -12.68
CA SER A 267 -37.07 6.16 -11.89
C SER A 267 -37.96 5.28 -12.75
N GLU A 268 -38.50 5.81 -13.86
CA GLU A 268 -39.30 5.03 -14.81
C GLU A 268 -38.46 3.92 -15.46
N LYS A 269 -37.21 4.21 -15.86
CA LYS A 269 -36.30 3.19 -16.39
C LYS A 269 -36.04 2.07 -15.38
N LEU A 270 -35.82 2.41 -14.10
CA LEU A 270 -35.66 1.44 -13.02
C LEU A 270 -36.92 0.60 -12.80
N GLN A 271 -38.11 1.20 -12.90
CA GLN A 271 -39.38 0.48 -12.81
C GLN A 271 -39.56 -0.46 -14.00
N LYS A 272 -39.30 -0.01 -15.23
CA LYS A 272 -39.32 -0.86 -16.44
C LYS A 272 -38.33 -2.01 -16.34
N GLU A 273 -37.10 -1.76 -15.89
CA GLU A 273 -36.11 -2.81 -15.64
C GLU A 273 -36.57 -3.81 -14.57
N ARG A 274 -37.32 -3.37 -13.55
CA ARG A 274 -37.92 -4.26 -12.55
C ARG A 274 -39.05 -5.09 -13.15
N MET A 275 -39.98 -4.48 -13.88
CA MET A 275 -41.08 -5.19 -14.53
C MET A 275 -40.58 -6.20 -15.57
N ASN A 276 -39.56 -5.85 -16.37
CA ASN A 276 -38.96 -6.77 -17.33
C ASN A 276 -38.28 -7.98 -16.66
N LYS A 277 -37.73 -7.82 -15.46
CA LYS A 277 -37.19 -8.93 -14.66
C LYS A 277 -38.28 -9.83 -14.07
N LEU A 278 -39.48 -9.30 -13.86
CA LEU A 278 -40.64 -10.07 -13.41
C LEU A 278 -41.30 -10.81 -14.57
N LEU A 279 -41.33 -10.22 -15.77
CA LEU A 279 -41.92 -10.82 -16.96
C LEU A 279 -41.04 -11.91 -17.60
N ASN A 280 -39.71 -11.80 -17.48
CA ASN A 280 -38.75 -12.82 -17.91
C ASN A 280 -37.92 -13.31 -16.71
N PRO A 281 -38.47 -14.20 -15.87
CA PRO A 281 -37.67 -14.91 -14.88
C PRO A 281 -36.81 -15.95 -15.62
N GLN A 282 -35.50 -15.73 -15.66
CA GLN A 282 -34.54 -16.80 -15.95
C GLN A 282 -34.34 -17.69 -14.72
#